data_AF-A0A9Q3Q4G8-F1
#
_entry.id   AF-A0A9Q3Q4G8-F1
#
_cell.length_a   1.000
_cell.length_b   1.000
_cell.length_c   1.000
_cell.angle_alpha   90.00
_cell.angle_beta   90.00
_cell.angle_gamma   90.00
#
_symmetry.space_group_name_H-M   'P 1'
#
loop_
_entity.id
_entity.type
_entity.pdbx_description
1 polymer ?
#
loop_
_entity_poly.entity_id
_entity_poly.type
_entity_poly.pdbx_seq_one_letter_code
_entity_poly.pdbx_strand_id
1 'polypeptide(L)'
;MPEKPLLNHTSHILILDGCNYTLWSIMMDVELSARGIRKVCHSDTPPSSDPSTLIEWNQANIEAVQLILSRLHQEIIISIVDGLTVKIAKALWAKITIKFASQTVTNRGQNWVRWECLKFTGNIEEYIKKCSNILFDIAGIGISLPPDITAYSILGKISRDSSQSDHIIDSMVLSMNSNINPQQVLDKLS
;
A
#
# COMPACT_ATOMS: atom_id res chain seq x y z
N MET A 1 -13.97 -11.94 -36.97
CA MET A 1 -13.92 -10.99 -35.85
C MET A 1 -12.49 -10.98 -35.34
N PRO A 2 -11.79 -9.84 -35.23
CA PRO A 2 -10.45 -9.85 -34.67
C PRO A 2 -10.55 -10.00 -33.15
N GLU A 3 -9.89 -11.02 -32.61
CA GLU A 3 -9.65 -11.15 -31.17
C GLU A 3 -8.94 -9.90 -30.65
N LYS A 4 -9.55 -9.26 -29.65
CA LYS A 4 -8.93 -8.17 -28.92
C LYS A 4 -7.74 -8.75 -28.16
N PRO A 5 -6.51 -8.22 -28.31
CA PRO A 5 -5.36 -8.79 -27.61
C PRO A 5 -5.58 -8.65 -26.11
N LEU A 6 -5.57 -9.78 -25.40
CA LEU A 6 -5.51 -9.85 -23.95
C LEU A 6 -4.18 -9.23 -23.53
N LEU A 7 -4.22 -7.95 -23.17
CA LEU A 7 -3.09 -7.28 -22.57
C LEU A 7 -2.76 -7.98 -21.25
N ASN A 8 -1.70 -8.79 -21.28
CA ASN A 8 -1.03 -9.31 -20.09
C ASN A 8 -0.39 -8.13 -19.33
N HIS A 9 -1.19 -7.40 -18.55
CA HIS A 9 -0.74 -6.24 -17.77
C HIS A 9 -0.70 -6.45 -16.26
N THR A 10 -0.95 -7.67 -15.78
CA THR A 10 -0.93 -7.98 -14.34
C THR A 10 0.47 -7.89 -13.69
N SER A 11 1.53 -7.54 -14.41
CA SER A 11 2.91 -7.58 -13.90
C SER A 11 3.28 -6.47 -12.91
N HIS A 12 2.48 -5.41 -12.76
CA HIS A 12 2.89 -4.24 -11.96
C HIS A 12 2.22 -4.11 -10.60
N ILE A 13 1.13 -4.83 -10.34
CA ILE A 13 0.39 -4.70 -9.06
C ILE A 13 1.16 -5.42 -7.95
N LEU A 14 1.46 -4.68 -6.89
CA LEU A 14 2.10 -5.20 -5.69
C LEU A 14 1.26 -6.33 -5.05
N ILE A 15 1.93 -7.22 -4.34
CA ILE A 15 1.23 -8.14 -3.42
C ILE A 15 1.01 -7.38 -2.12
N LEU A 16 -0.24 -7.32 -1.62
CA LEU A 16 -0.54 -6.75 -0.32
C LEU A 16 0.07 -7.65 0.75
N ASP A 17 0.99 -7.11 1.54
CA ASP A 17 1.70 -7.81 2.63
C ASP A 17 1.39 -7.22 4.02
N GLY A 18 0.48 -6.24 4.06
CA GLY A 18 0.09 -5.50 5.28
C GLY A 18 1.02 -4.32 5.59
N CYS A 19 2.10 -4.16 4.82
CA CYS A 19 3.07 -3.07 4.96
C CYS A 19 3.05 -2.04 3.84
N ASN A 20 2.19 -2.24 2.84
CA ASN A 20 2.14 -1.45 1.62
C ASN A 20 0.72 -1.09 1.17
N TYR A 21 -0.25 -1.07 2.10
CA TYR A 21 -1.67 -0.97 1.76
C TYR A 21 -2.00 0.26 0.93
N THR A 22 -1.50 1.43 1.29
CA THR A 22 -1.88 2.67 0.60
C THR A 22 -1.42 2.64 -0.86
N LEU A 23 -0.18 2.22 -1.11
CA LEU A 23 0.33 2.08 -2.47
C LEU A 23 -0.38 0.94 -3.23
N TRP A 24 -0.56 -0.22 -2.59
CA TRP A 24 -1.28 -1.35 -3.16
C TRP A 24 -2.71 -0.96 -3.58
N SER A 25 -3.44 -0.25 -2.73
CA SER A 25 -4.83 0.12 -2.98
C SER A 25 -4.96 1.08 -4.16
N ILE A 26 -4.04 2.04 -4.29
CA ILE A 26 -3.98 2.95 -5.45
C ILE A 26 -3.74 2.15 -6.73
N MET A 27 -2.73 1.27 -6.74
CA MET A 27 -2.39 0.49 -7.93
C MET A 27 -3.51 -0.48 -8.33
N MET A 28 -4.17 -1.09 -7.34
CA MET A 28 -5.31 -1.96 -7.57
C MET A 28 -6.52 -1.19 -8.10
N ASP A 29 -6.82 0.01 -7.56
CA ASP A 29 -7.91 0.86 -8.04
C ASP A 29 -7.70 1.30 -9.49
N VAL A 30 -6.45 1.63 -9.86
CA VAL A 30 -6.06 1.93 -11.25
C VAL A 30 -6.30 0.74 -12.17
N GLU A 31 -5.87 -0.47 -11.78
CA GLU A 31 -6.09 -1.67 -12.60
C GLU A 31 -7.58 -1.99 -12.76
N LEU A 32 -8.34 -1.96 -11.67
CA LEU A 32 -9.78 -2.20 -11.68
C LEU A 32 -10.51 -1.18 -12.58
N SER A 33 -10.03 0.07 -12.61
CA SER A 33 -10.54 1.13 -13.50
C SER A 33 -10.20 0.84 -14.96
N ALA A 34 -8.95 0.48 -15.25
CA ALA A 34 -8.49 0.19 -16.61
C ALA A 34 -9.27 -0.98 -17.25
N ARG A 35 -9.70 -1.95 -16.43
CA ARG A 35 -10.53 -3.09 -16.83
C ARG A 35 -12.03 -2.79 -16.88
N GLY A 36 -12.47 -1.63 -16.39
CA GLY A 36 -13.89 -1.27 -16.33
C GLY A 36 -14.71 -2.04 -15.28
N ILE A 37 -14.05 -2.72 -14.34
CA ILE A 37 -14.70 -3.57 -13.32
C ILE A 37 -14.79 -2.90 -11.95
N ARG A 38 -14.11 -1.77 -11.72
CA ARG A 38 -14.09 -1.02 -10.44
C ARG A 38 -15.46 -0.81 -9.78
N LYS A 39 -16.52 -0.59 -10.58
CA LYS A 39 -17.88 -0.35 -10.08
C LYS A 39 -18.41 -1.43 -9.11
N VAL A 40 -18.03 -2.69 -9.33
CA VAL A 40 -18.47 -3.83 -8.51
C VAL A 40 -17.82 -3.87 -7.12
N CYS A 41 -16.74 -3.10 -6.92
CA CYS A 41 -16.08 -2.95 -5.62
C CYS A 41 -16.75 -1.90 -4.72
N HIS A 42 -17.67 -1.09 -5.25
CA HIS A 42 -18.27 0.03 -4.54
C HIS A 42 -19.80 0.02 -4.51
N SER A 43 -20.47 -0.68 -5.44
CA SER A 43 -21.93 -0.79 -5.47
C SER A 43 -22.40 -2.22 -5.18
N ASP A 44 -23.53 -2.35 -4.49
CA ASP A 44 -24.20 -3.64 -4.23
C ASP A 44 -25.07 -4.09 -5.39
N THR A 45 -25.47 -3.16 -6.24
CA THR A 45 -26.48 -3.40 -7.26
C THR A 45 -25.96 -3.13 -8.66
N PRO A 46 -26.31 -4.00 -9.62
CA PRO A 46 -26.13 -3.72 -11.03
C PRO A 46 -26.95 -2.49 -11.44
N PRO A 47 -26.51 -1.75 -12.48
CA PRO A 47 -27.17 -0.53 -12.92
C PRO A 47 -28.56 -0.76 -13.51
N SER A 48 -28.88 -1.99 -13.89
CA SER A 48 -30.17 -2.39 -14.46
C SER A 48 -30.44 -3.88 -14.18
N SER A 49 -31.72 -4.26 -14.21
CA SER A 49 -32.20 -5.64 -14.01
C SER A 49 -32.32 -6.43 -15.32
N ASP A 50 -31.88 -5.86 -16.45
CA ASP A 50 -31.89 -6.60 -17.72
C ASP A 50 -30.87 -7.76 -17.70
N PRO A 51 -31.19 -8.90 -18.35
CA PRO A 51 -30.34 -10.09 -18.29
C PRO A 51 -28.89 -9.86 -18.74
N SER A 52 -28.66 -9.05 -19.77
CA SER A 52 -27.31 -8.72 -20.28
C SER A 52 -26.47 -8.00 -19.23
N THR A 53 -27.01 -6.94 -18.63
CA THR A 53 -26.33 -6.18 -17.56
C THR A 53 -26.04 -7.07 -16.35
N LEU A 54 -26.96 -7.97 -15.98
CA LEU A 54 -26.75 -8.90 -14.87
C LEU A 54 -25.59 -9.86 -15.14
N ILE A 55 -25.49 -10.39 -16.36
CA ILE A 55 -24.40 -11.28 -16.77
C ILE A 55 -23.06 -10.53 -16.73
N GLU A 56 -22.99 -9.35 -17.34
CA GLU A 56 -21.78 -8.51 -17.33
C GLU A 56 -21.36 -8.12 -15.91
N TRP A 57 -22.33 -7.77 -15.05
CA TRP A 57 -22.09 -7.43 -13.66
C TRP A 57 -21.50 -8.61 -12.88
N ASN A 58 -22.09 -9.79 -13.01
CA ASN A 58 -21.60 -11.00 -12.34
C ASN A 58 -20.21 -11.37 -12.82
N GLN A 59 -19.95 -11.26 -14.13
CA GLN A 59 -18.62 -11.51 -14.69
C GLN A 59 -17.58 -10.52 -14.16
N ALA A 60 -17.91 -9.22 -14.14
CA ALA A 60 -17.04 -8.19 -13.58
C ALA A 60 -16.75 -8.41 -12.08
N ASN A 61 -17.77 -8.84 -11.31
CA ASN A 61 -17.60 -9.17 -9.90
C ASN A 61 -16.66 -10.37 -9.70
N ILE A 62 -16.83 -11.45 -10.46
CA ILE A 62 -15.93 -12.62 -10.39
C ILE A 62 -14.50 -12.21 -10.76
N GLU A 63 -14.32 -11.45 -11.84
CA GLU A 63 -13.01 -10.98 -12.27
C GLU A 63 -12.34 -10.11 -11.20
N ALA A 64 -13.08 -9.18 -10.60
CA ALA A 64 -12.56 -8.31 -9.54
C ALA A 64 -12.14 -9.12 -8.30
N VAL A 65 -12.96 -10.11 -7.87
CA VAL A 65 -12.60 -10.99 -6.76
C VAL A 65 -11.30 -11.76 -7.08
N GLN A 66 -11.22 -12.39 -8.25
CA GLN A 66 -10.05 -13.17 -8.65
C GLN A 66 -8.77 -12.31 -8.70
N LEU A 67 -8.88 -11.12 -9.31
CA LEU A 67 -7.77 -10.18 -9.41
C LEU A 67 -7.29 -9.75 -8.02
N ILE A 68 -8.20 -9.31 -7.15
CA ILE A 68 -7.85 -8.86 -5.80
C ILE A 68 -7.19 -10.00 -5.03
N LEU A 69 -7.82 -11.19 -4.99
CA LEU A 69 -7.28 -12.35 -4.26
C LEU A 69 -5.90 -12.78 -4.76
N SER A 70 -5.64 -12.71 -6.07
CA SER A 70 -4.33 -13.03 -6.64
C SER A 70 -3.20 -12.09 -6.20
N ARG A 71 -3.54 -10.96 -5.57
CA ARG A 71 -2.60 -9.93 -5.11
C ARG A 71 -2.63 -9.74 -3.60
N LEU A 72 -3.05 -10.76 -2.85
CA LEU A 72 -2.96 -10.80 -1.40
C LEU A 72 -1.93 -11.83 -0.95
N HIS A 73 -1.10 -11.47 0.04
CA HIS A 73 -0.28 -12.44 0.73
C HIS A 73 -1.17 -13.46 1.47
N GLN A 74 -0.70 -14.70 1.60
CA GLN A 74 -1.47 -15.81 2.16
C GLN A 74 -2.04 -15.50 3.57
N GLU A 75 -1.26 -14.85 4.43
CA GLU A 75 -1.69 -14.46 5.78
C GLU A 75 -2.88 -13.49 5.76
N ILE A 76 -2.93 -12.61 4.77
CA ILE A 76 -4.03 -11.68 4.58
C ILE A 76 -5.27 -12.41 4.07
N ILE A 77 -5.08 -13.35 3.15
CA ILE A 77 -6.16 -14.23 2.65
C ILE A 77 -6.83 -14.93 3.83
N ILE A 78 -6.07 -15.58 4.71
CA ILE A 78 -6.59 -16.30 5.88
C ILE A 78 -7.40 -15.35 6.79
N SER A 79 -6.96 -14.12 6.96
CA SER A 79 -7.64 -13.16 7.83
C SER A 79 -8.88 -12.50 7.22
N ILE A 80 -8.96 -12.41 5.89
CA ILE A 80 -9.98 -11.62 5.19
C ILE A 80 -11.01 -12.51 4.51
N VAL A 81 -10.59 -13.63 3.92
CA VAL A 81 -11.47 -14.46 3.09
C VAL A 81 -12.41 -15.31 3.94
N ASP A 82 -13.69 -15.21 3.63
CA ASP A 82 -14.81 -15.95 4.19
C ASP A 82 -15.82 -16.28 3.07
N GLY A 83 -16.93 -16.93 3.42
CA GLY A 83 -17.94 -17.35 2.45
C GLY A 83 -18.60 -16.21 1.65
N LEU A 84 -18.50 -14.97 2.14
CA LEU A 84 -19.06 -13.78 1.49
C LEU A 84 -18.02 -13.09 0.59
N THR A 85 -16.85 -12.80 1.15
CA THR A 85 -15.77 -12.07 0.47
C THR A 85 -15.15 -12.84 -0.70
N VAL A 86 -15.21 -14.18 -0.69
CA VAL A 86 -14.81 -15.00 -1.85
C VAL A 86 -15.80 -14.90 -3.02
N LYS A 87 -16.98 -14.31 -2.81
CA LYS A 87 -18.04 -14.21 -3.82
C LYS A 87 -18.37 -12.78 -4.22
N ILE A 88 -18.11 -11.81 -3.36
CA ILE A 88 -18.57 -10.42 -3.54
C ILE A 88 -17.36 -9.47 -3.46
N ALA A 89 -17.04 -8.87 -4.60
CA ALA A 89 -15.91 -7.95 -4.75
C ALA A 89 -16.01 -6.76 -3.78
N LYS A 90 -17.20 -6.17 -3.63
CA LYS A 90 -17.44 -5.08 -2.66
C LYS A 90 -17.16 -5.50 -1.22
N ALA A 91 -17.63 -6.69 -0.82
CA ALA A 91 -17.40 -7.18 0.54
C ALA A 91 -15.91 -7.41 0.80
N LEU A 92 -15.20 -7.98 -0.18
CA LEU A 92 -13.75 -8.17 -0.12
C LEU A 92 -13.02 -6.83 -0.02
N TRP A 93 -13.31 -5.90 -0.92
CA TRP A 93 -12.71 -4.55 -0.94
C TRP A 93 -12.95 -3.81 0.37
N ALA A 94 -14.17 -3.83 0.88
CA ALA A 94 -14.55 -3.19 2.14
C ALA A 94 -13.78 -3.80 3.32
N LYS A 95 -13.68 -5.14 3.40
CA LYS A 95 -12.98 -5.80 4.52
C LYS A 95 -11.48 -5.53 4.51
N ILE A 96 -10.85 -5.48 3.33
CA ILE A 96 -9.45 -5.04 3.18
C ILE A 96 -9.29 -3.60 3.65
N THR A 97 -10.16 -2.70 3.17
CA THR A 97 -10.12 -1.27 3.49
C THR A 97 -10.32 -1.03 5.00
N ILE A 98 -11.28 -1.71 5.63
CA ILE A 98 -11.50 -1.61 7.08
C ILE A 98 -10.27 -2.08 7.85
N LYS A 99 -9.64 -3.18 7.42
CA LYS A 99 -8.48 -3.74 8.10
C LYS A 99 -7.28 -2.79 8.07
N PHE A 100 -6.99 -2.18 6.91
CA PHE A 100 -5.72 -1.47 6.71
C PHE A 100 -5.84 0.06 6.60
N ALA A 101 -6.99 0.59 6.18
CA ALA A 101 -7.22 2.03 6.02
C ALA A 101 -8.01 2.65 7.19
N SER A 102 -8.53 1.86 8.12
CA SER A 102 -9.36 2.42 9.19
C SER A 102 -8.52 3.34 10.09
N GLN A 103 -9.08 4.48 10.47
CA GLN A 103 -8.45 5.40 11.42
C GLN A 103 -8.64 4.95 12.88
N THR A 104 -8.91 3.66 13.11
CA THR A 104 -9.05 3.11 14.45
C THR A 104 -7.75 3.29 15.23
N VAL A 105 -7.86 3.50 16.55
CA VAL A 105 -6.70 3.65 17.43
C VAL A 105 -5.75 2.46 17.28
N THR A 106 -6.28 1.25 17.13
CA THR A 106 -5.49 0.04 16.91
C THR A 106 -4.68 0.08 15.62
N ASN A 107 -5.30 0.38 14.48
CA ASN A 107 -4.57 0.42 13.20
C ASN A 107 -3.54 1.56 13.18
N ARG A 108 -3.90 2.72 13.75
CA ARG A 108 -2.98 3.85 13.90
C ARG A 108 -1.79 3.50 14.79
N GLY A 109 -2.04 2.86 15.92
CA GLY A 109 -1.00 2.38 16.83
C GLY A 109 -0.08 1.34 16.19
N GLN A 110 -0.62 0.39 15.43
CA GLN A 110 0.19 -0.62 14.73
C GLN A 110 1.13 0.00 13.69
N ASN A 111 0.64 0.93 12.87
CA ASN A 111 1.47 1.64 11.89
C ASN A 111 2.54 2.50 12.58
N TRP A 112 2.20 3.15 13.70
CA TRP A 112 3.18 3.90 14.50
C TRP A 112 4.28 3.01 15.09
N VAL A 113 3.90 1.86 15.68
CA VAL A 113 4.88 0.89 16.20
C VAL A 113 5.76 0.35 15.07
N ARG A 114 5.19 0.09 13.89
CA ARG A 114 5.96 -0.33 12.70
C ARG A 114 7.02 0.70 12.31
N TRP A 115 6.68 1.98 12.35
CA TRP A 115 7.63 3.07 12.14
C TRP A 115 8.71 3.12 13.23
N GLU A 116 8.31 3.10 14.49
CA GLU A 116 9.24 3.17 15.62
C GLU A 116 10.22 1.99 15.64
N CYS A 117 9.75 0.78 15.33
CA CYS A 117 10.55 -0.43 15.30
C CYS A 117 11.34 -0.65 13.99
N LEU A 118 11.19 0.20 12.97
CA LEU A 118 12.00 0.10 11.76
C LEU A 118 13.49 0.31 12.11
N LYS A 119 14.32 -0.64 11.68
CA LYS A 119 15.78 -0.61 11.86
C LYS A 119 16.47 -0.61 10.51
N PHE A 120 17.60 0.07 10.44
CA PHE A 120 18.53 -0.04 9.33
C PHE A 120 19.33 -1.34 9.46
N THR A 121 19.38 -2.16 8.42
CA THR A 121 20.04 -3.48 8.44
C THR A 121 21.23 -3.56 7.49
N GLY A 122 21.83 -2.41 7.14
CA GLY A 122 22.98 -2.34 6.22
C GLY A 122 22.62 -2.19 4.74
N ASN A 123 21.36 -2.41 4.34
CA ASN A 123 20.89 -2.20 2.97
C ASN A 123 20.13 -0.86 2.87
N ILE A 124 20.73 0.13 2.20
CA ILE A 124 20.17 1.48 2.13
C ILE A 124 18.96 1.57 1.21
N GLU A 125 18.96 0.90 0.06
CA GLU A 125 17.83 0.90 -0.88
C GLU A 125 16.58 0.28 -0.24
N GLU A 126 16.75 -0.86 0.44
CA GLU A 126 15.67 -1.52 1.17
C GLU A 126 15.13 -0.64 2.30
N TYR A 127 16.03 0.06 3.01
CA TYR A 127 15.66 0.97 4.08
C TYR A 127 14.87 2.17 3.57
N ILE A 128 15.32 2.83 2.49
CA ILE A 128 14.60 3.95 1.85
C ILE A 128 13.21 3.52 1.40
N LYS A 129 13.11 2.35 0.77
CA LYS A 129 11.83 1.78 0.32
C LYS A 129 10.88 1.54 1.50
N LYS A 130 11.37 0.94 2.59
CA LYS A 130 10.58 0.71 3.81
C LYS A 130 10.15 2.03 4.45
N CYS A 131 11.05 3.00 4.60
CA CYS A 131 10.72 4.33 5.11
C CYS A 131 9.59 4.99 4.30
N SER A 132 9.75 5.03 2.97
CA SER A 132 8.77 5.64 2.06
C SER A 132 7.40 4.98 2.18
N ASN A 133 7.34 3.65 2.16
CA ASN A 133 6.08 2.91 2.29
C ASN A 133 5.41 3.15 3.64
N ILE A 134 6.18 3.13 4.74
CA ILE A 134 5.63 3.33 6.08
C ILE A 134 5.11 4.75 6.26
N LEU A 135 5.86 5.75 5.81
CA LEU A 135 5.42 7.15 5.89
C LEU A 135 4.18 7.40 5.04
N PHE A 136 4.09 6.76 3.86
CA PHE A 136 2.92 6.86 3.00
C PHE A 136 1.68 6.25 3.67
N ASP A 137 1.81 5.07 4.31
CA ASP A 137 0.72 4.47 5.08
C ASP A 137 0.32 5.31 6.29
N ILE A 138 1.29 5.84 7.05
CA ILE A 138 1.05 6.74 8.20
C ILE A 138 0.24 7.97 7.80
N ALA A 139 0.60 8.59 6.68
CA ALA A 139 -0.17 9.71 6.13
C ALA A 139 -1.58 9.26 5.70
N GLY A 140 -1.70 8.10 5.05
CA GLY A 140 -2.97 7.52 4.61
C GLY A 140 -3.98 7.27 5.73
N ILE A 141 -3.52 6.97 6.95
CA ILE A 141 -4.36 6.79 8.15
C ILE A 141 -4.54 8.07 8.98
N GLY A 142 -4.13 9.23 8.46
CA GLY A 142 -4.35 10.54 9.08
C GLY A 142 -3.37 10.92 10.19
N ILE A 143 -2.19 10.31 10.25
CA ILE A 143 -1.11 10.77 11.13
C ILE A 143 -0.23 11.74 10.34
N SER A 144 -0.20 13.00 10.78
CA SER A 144 0.69 14.02 10.24
C SER A 144 1.90 14.20 11.15
N LEU A 145 3.11 14.10 10.59
CA LEU A 145 4.36 14.31 11.32
C LEU A 145 5.03 15.61 10.84
N PRO A 146 5.67 16.37 11.74
CA PRO A 146 6.50 17.50 11.34
C PRO A 146 7.66 17.02 10.43
N PRO A 147 7.91 17.70 9.29
CA PRO A 147 8.90 17.24 8.31
C PRO A 147 10.32 17.08 8.86
N ASP A 148 10.74 18.02 9.71
CA ASP A 148 12.04 18.03 10.37
C ASP A 148 12.19 16.85 11.34
N ILE A 149 11.19 16.61 12.19
CA ILE A 149 11.16 15.48 13.13
C ILE A 149 11.21 14.15 12.39
N THR A 150 10.48 14.02 11.27
CA THR A 150 10.53 12.81 10.44
C THR A 150 11.91 12.63 9.81
N ALA A 151 12.52 13.71 9.30
CA ALA A 151 13.88 13.66 8.76
C ALA A 151 14.92 13.21 9.80
N TYR A 152 14.87 13.78 11.01
CA TYR A 152 15.74 13.38 12.12
C TYR A 152 15.49 11.93 12.55
N SER A 153 14.24 11.47 12.53
CA SER A 153 13.90 10.08 12.86
C SER A 153 14.48 9.08 11.85
N ILE A 154 14.47 9.41 10.55
CA ILE A 154 15.11 8.59 9.51
C ILE A 154 16.61 8.48 9.80
N LEU A 155 17.30 9.62 9.94
CA LEU A 155 18.75 9.64 10.20
C LEU A 155 19.09 8.90 11.50
N GLY A 156 18.34 9.15 12.58
CA GLY A 156 18.57 8.53 13.88
C GLY A 156 18.39 7.01 13.89
N LYS A 157 17.56 6.45 12.99
CA LYS A 157 17.42 4.98 12.84
C LYS A 157 18.63 4.35 12.14
N ILE A 158 19.39 5.12 11.35
CA ILE A 158 20.66 4.70 10.75
C ILE A 158 21.79 4.76 11.80
N SER A 159 21.84 5.83 12.61
CA SER A 159 22.91 6.04 13.62
C SER A 159 22.96 4.94 14.69
N ARG A 160 21.82 4.31 14.98
CA ARG A 160 21.69 3.35 16.09
C ARG A 160 22.33 1.99 15.82
N ASP A 161 22.55 1.62 14.55
CA ASP A 161 23.22 0.37 14.17
C ASP A 161 24.67 0.71 13.78
N SER A 162 25.57 0.62 14.76
CA SER A 162 26.90 1.24 14.74
C SER A 162 27.95 0.32 14.10
N SER A 163 28.53 0.82 13.00
CA SER A 163 29.89 0.57 12.48
C SER A 163 30.05 1.13 11.06
N GLN A 164 28.95 1.29 10.31
CA GLN A 164 28.92 1.87 8.96
C GLN A 164 28.13 3.19 8.86
N SER A 165 27.58 3.68 9.96
CA SER A 165 26.59 4.75 9.98
C SER A 165 27.19 6.15 10.19
N ASP A 166 28.36 6.26 10.82
CA ASP A 166 28.97 7.56 11.15
C ASP A 166 29.37 8.36 9.90
N HIS A 167 30.03 7.74 8.92
CA HIS A 167 30.44 8.45 7.69
C HIS A 167 29.27 8.89 6.80
N ILE A 168 28.21 8.08 6.76
CA ILE A 168 26.96 8.36 6.03
C ILE A 168 26.29 9.59 6.65
N ILE A 169 26.20 9.61 7.98
CA ILE A 169 25.51 10.68 8.71
C ILE A 169 26.36 11.95 8.75
N ASP A 170 27.66 11.86 8.97
CA ASP A 170 28.55 13.02 9.00
C ASP A 170 28.55 13.74 7.65
N SER A 171 28.61 13.01 6.53
CA SER A 171 28.53 13.62 5.19
C SER A 171 27.18 14.30 4.91
N MET A 172 26.10 13.79 5.49
CA MET A 172 24.75 14.34 5.34
C MET A 172 24.50 15.55 6.24
N VAL A 173 24.83 15.44 7.53
CA VAL A 173 24.66 16.51 8.52
C VAL A 173 25.46 17.74 8.13
N LEU A 174 26.67 17.56 7.60
CA LEU A 174 27.51 18.66 7.12
C LEU A 174 26.99 19.33 5.84
N SER A 175 26.05 18.71 5.12
CA SER A 175 25.52 19.19 3.83
C SER A 175 24.03 19.57 3.88
N MET A 176 23.40 19.59 5.05
CA MET A 176 21.96 19.85 5.21
C MET A 176 21.70 21.19 5.89
N ASN A 177 20.79 21.97 5.31
CA ASN A 177 20.34 23.26 5.85
C ASN A 177 19.27 23.05 6.94
N SER A 178 18.96 24.09 7.73
CA SER A 178 18.00 24.01 8.86
C SER A 178 16.55 23.63 8.49
N ASN A 179 16.18 23.65 7.20
CA ASN A 179 14.84 23.29 6.71
C ASN A 179 14.83 21.91 6.03
N ILE A 180 15.37 20.92 6.72
CA ILE A 180 15.43 19.53 6.24
C ILE A 180 14.04 18.90 6.19
N ASN A 181 13.77 18.11 5.16
CA ASN A 181 12.55 17.31 5.05
C ASN A 181 12.84 15.83 4.72
N PRO A 182 11.87 14.92 4.92
CA PRO A 182 12.10 13.49 4.77
C PRO A 182 12.51 13.09 3.36
N GLN A 183 11.94 13.73 2.33
CA GLN A 183 12.25 13.40 0.95
C GLN A 183 13.70 13.76 0.61
N GLN A 184 14.18 14.93 1.04
CA GLN A 184 15.58 15.34 0.86
C GLN A 184 16.56 14.37 1.51
N VAL A 185 16.19 13.78 2.66
CA VAL A 185 17.02 12.75 3.31
C VAL A 185 17.04 11.48 2.46
N LEU A 186 15.87 11.00 2.02
CA LEU A 186 15.76 9.78 1.22
C LEU A 186 16.47 9.91 -0.13
N ASP A 187 16.37 11.06 -0.80
CA ASP A 187 17.04 11.33 -2.07
C ASP A 187 18.57 11.34 -1.92
N LYS A 188 19.09 11.83 -0.78
CA LYS A 188 20.54 11.82 -0.49
C LYS A 188 21.07 10.44 -0.08
N LEU A 189 20.19 9.54 0.36
CA LEU A 189 20.54 8.17 0.73
C LEU A 189 20.56 7.22 -0.48
N SER A 190 19.91 7.61 -1.59
CA SER A 190 19.78 6.83 -2.83
C SER A 190 21.04 6.93 -3.68
#